data_AF-A0A3D0PJV3-F1
#
_entry.id   AF-A0A3D0PJV3-F1
#
_cell.length_a   1.000
_cell.length_b   1.000
_cell.length_c   1.000
_cell.angle_alpha   90.00
_cell.angle_beta   90.00
_cell.angle_gamma   90.00
#
_symmetry.space_group_name_H-M   'P 1'
#
loop_
_entity.id
_entity.type
_entity.pdbx_description
1 polymer ?
#
loop_
_entity_poly.entity_id
_entity_poly.type
_entity_poly.pdbx_seq_one_letter_code
_entity_poly.pdbx_strand_id
1 'polypeptide(L)' 'TNSCMAIMEGGESKVLENKEGQRTTPSIVAVSKSGERIVGVAAKRQSVTNPQNTLYSVKRLIGRRFDDNEVQRS' A
#
# COMPACT_ATOMS: atom_id res chain seq x y z
N THR A 1 -2.74 -2.96 6.07
CA THR A 1 -1.29 -3.14 6.30
C THR A 1 -0.57 -1.88 5.89
N ASN A 2 0.47 -1.50 6.64
CA ASN A 2 1.31 -0.33 6.35
C ASN A 2 2.73 -0.79 6.00
N SER A 3 3.46 0.06 5.30
CA SER A 3 4.89 -0.07 5.01
C SER A 3 5.67 1.04 5.71
N CYS A 4 6.92 0.79 6.05
CA CYS A 4 7.82 1.73 6.72
C CYS A 4 9.21 1.63 6.07
N MET A 5 9.98 2.72 6.08
CA MET A 5 11.35 2.76 5.55
C MET A 5 12.29 3.38 6.57
N ALA A 6 13.47 2.81 6.72
CA ALA A 6 14.52 3.31 7.59
C ALA A 6 15.87 3.26 6.89
N ILE A 7 16.77 4.14 7.32
CA ILE A 7 18.18 4.18 6.90
C ILE A 7 19.08 4.05 8.13
N MET A 8 20.34 3.65 7.92
CA MET A 8 21.36 3.69 8.96
C MET A 8 22.11 5.02 8.87
N GLU A 9 22.10 5.80 9.94
CA GLU A 9 22.80 7.09 10.04
C GLU A 9 23.62 7.08 11.34
N GLY A 10 24.96 7.16 11.23
CA GLY A 10 25.84 7.16 12.41
C GLY A 10 25.83 5.88 13.25
N GLY A 11 25.44 4.74 12.67
CA GLY A 11 25.33 3.46 13.39
C GLY A 11 23.96 3.23 14.05
N GLU A 12 23.07 4.22 14.04
CA GLU A 12 21.70 4.09 14.52
C GLU A 12 20.70 4.00 13.36
N SER A 13 19.61 3.25 13.56
CA SER A 13 18.53 3.14 12.58
C SER A 13 17.55 4.32 12.73
N LYS A 14 17.32 5.06 11.64
CA LYS A 14 16.39 6.19 11.61
C LYS A 14 15.26 5.94 10.62
N VAL A 15 14.03 5.98 11.12
CA VAL A 15 12.82 5.88 10.30
C VAL A 15 12.58 7.20 9.58
N LEU A 16 12.35 7.11 8.26
CA LEU A 16 12.09 8.26 7.41
C LEU A 16 10.60 8.58 7.35
N GLU A 17 10.29 9.87 7.30
CA GLU A 17 8.94 10.36 7.05
C GLU A 17 8.65 10.35 5.54
N ASN A 18 7.42 10.00 5.17
CA ASN A 18 6.94 10.12 3.80
C ASN A 18 6.60 11.60 3.48
N LYS A 19 6.19 11.86 2.23
CA LYS A 19 5.84 13.22 1.78
C LYS A 19 4.68 13.83 2.58
N GLU A 20 3.88 13.00 3.22
CA GLU A 20 2.75 13.37 4.07
C GLU A 20 3.13 13.55 5.55
N GLY A 21 4.42 13.50 5.90
CA GLY A 21 4.93 13.67 7.27
C GLY A 21 4.68 12.47 8.20
N GLN A 22 4.30 11.32 7.64
CA GLN A 22 4.05 10.11 8.40
C GLN A 22 5.24 9.15 8.28
N ARG A 23 5.63 8.53 9.40
CA ARG A 23 6.67 7.48 9.44
C ARG A 23 6.23 6.14 8.82
N THR A 24 4.96 6.00 8.47
CA THR A 24 4.43 4.81 7.81
C THR A 24 3.52 5.22 6.66
N THR A 25 3.50 4.41 5.61
CA THR A 25 2.69 4.63 4.41
C THR A 25 1.71 3.47 4.25
N PRO A 26 0.40 3.73 4.04
CA PRO A 26 -0.55 2.67 3.75
C PRO A 26 -0.12 1.83 2.53
N SER A 27 -0.15 0.51 2.65
CA SER A 27 0.16 -0.40 1.54
C SER A 27 -1.05 -0.52 0.59
N ILE A 28 -1.42 0.61 -0.02
CA ILE A 28 -2.60 0.77 -0.88
C ILE A 28 -2.15 1.49 -2.15
N VAL A 29 -2.57 0.97 -3.29
CA VAL A 29 -2.32 1.53 -4.61
C VAL A 29 -3.67 1.70 -5.31
N ALA A 30 -3.86 2.80 -6.00
CA ALA A 30 -5.08 3.04 -6.76
C ALA A 30 -4.77 3.65 -8.12
N VAL A 31 -5.57 3.30 -9.12
CA VAL A 31 -5.47 3.87 -10.47
C VAL A 31 -6.61 4.86 -10.66
N SER A 32 -6.27 6.11 -10.97
CA SER A 32 -7.26 7.15 -11.24
C SER A 32 -7.96 6.91 -12.58
N LYS A 33 -9.08 7.60 -12.81
CA LYS A 33 -9.78 7.54 -14.11
C LYS A 33 -8.94 8.06 -15.28
N SER A 34 -7.96 8.94 -15.01
CA SER A 34 -7.00 9.43 -16.01
C SER A 34 -5.82 8.49 -16.23
N GLY A 35 -5.76 7.36 -15.52
CA GLY A 35 -4.66 6.38 -15.62
C GLY A 35 -3.47 6.68 -14.70
N GLU A 36 -3.58 7.69 -13.83
CA GLU A 36 -2.52 8.04 -12.87
C GLU A 36 -2.47 7.01 -11.74
N ARG A 37 -1.25 6.65 -11.32
CA ARG A 37 -1.01 5.73 -10.21
C ARG A 37 -0.81 6.50 -8.93
N ILE A 38 -1.68 6.26 -7.96
CA ILE A 38 -1.69 6.94 -6.66
C ILE A 38 -1.37 5.90 -5.59
N VAL A 39 -0.56 6.26 -4.60
CA VAL A 39 -0.07 5.34 -3.56
C VAL A 39 -0.26 5.97 -2.17
N GLY A 40 -0.42 5.13 -1.14
CA GLY A 40 -0.36 5.57 0.25
C GLY A 40 -1.64 6.25 0.74
N VAL A 41 -1.50 7.39 1.43
CA VAL A 41 -2.63 8.07 2.09
C VAL A 41 -3.63 8.60 1.05
N ALA A 42 -3.15 9.12 -0.08
CA ALA A 42 -4.00 9.57 -1.17
C ALA A 42 -4.84 8.42 -1.75
N ALA A 43 -4.23 7.24 -1.96
CA ALA A 43 -4.94 6.05 -2.42
C ALA A 43 -5.99 5.57 -1.39
N LYS A 44 -5.65 5.63 -0.10
CA LYS A 44 -6.59 5.29 0.99
C LYS A 44 -7.80 6.21 1.04
N ARG A 45 -7.63 7.52 0.76
CA ARG A 45 -8.75 8.49 0.79
C ARG A 45 -9.77 8.23 -0.31
N GLN A 46 -9.32 7.88 -1.50
CA GLN A 46 -10.20 7.60 -2.64
C GLN A 46 -10.74 6.17 -2.68
N SER A 47 -10.35 5.29 -1.75
CA SER A 47 -10.78 3.88 -1.80
C SER A 47 -12.30 3.71 -1.71
N VAL A 48 -13.00 4.67 -1.09
CA VAL A 48 -14.46 4.68 -0.98
C VAL A 48 -15.13 5.08 -2.30
N THR A 49 -14.54 6.03 -3.02
CA THR A 49 -15.10 6.56 -4.29
C THR A 49 -14.62 5.79 -5.52
N ASN A 50 -13.51 5.06 -5.40
CA ASN A 50 -12.91 4.26 -6.47
C ASN A 50 -12.52 2.84 -5.98
N PRO A 51 -13.49 2.04 -5.49
CA PRO A 51 -13.20 0.77 -4.84
C PRO A 51 -12.62 -0.27 -5.80
N GLN A 52 -13.14 -0.34 -7.04
CA GLN A 52 -12.71 -1.35 -8.02
C GLN A 52 -11.28 -1.15 -8.52
N ASN A 53 -10.81 0.10 -8.59
CA ASN A 53 -9.45 0.40 -9.03
C ASN A 53 -8.51 0.70 -7.85
N THR A 54 -8.90 0.35 -6.62
CA THR A 54 -8.07 0.48 -5.42
C THR A 54 -7.66 -0.89 -4.92
N LEU A 55 -6.37 -1.19 -5.00
CA LEU A 55 -5.75 -2.42 -4.57
C LEU A 55 -5.20 -2.26 -3.15
N TYR A 56 -5.63 -3.13 -2.25
CA TYR A 56 -5.15 -3.22 -0.88
C TYR A 56 -5.07 -4.68 -0.44
N SER A 57 -4.40 -4.95 0.69
CA SER A 57 -4.20 -6.31 1.21
C SER A 57 -3.51 -7.29 0.25
N VAL A 58 -2.87 -6.79 -0.81
CA VAL A 58 -2.17 -7.57 -1.84
C VAL A 58 -1.13 -8.54 -1.24
N LYS A 59 -0.53 -8.18 -0.10
CA LYS A 59 0.40 -9.07 0.63
C LYS A 59 -0.22 -10.41 1.04
N ARG A 60 -1.55 -10.54 1.12
CA ARG A 60 -2.24 -11.81 1.36
C ARG A 60 -2.25 -12.73 0.15
N LEU A 61 -2.16 -12.15 -1.06
CA LEU A 61 -2.26 -12.83 -2.34
C LEU A 61 -0.89 -13.11 -2.98
N ILE A 62 0.16 -12.37 -2.57
CA ILE A 62 1.52 -12.59 -3.05
C ILE A 62 1.95 -14.05 -2.82
N GLY A 63 2.43 -14.69 -3.90
CA GLY A 63 2.94 -16.06 -3.86
C GLY A 63 1.88 -17.17 -3.81
N ARG A 64 0.59 -16.82 -3.86
CA ARG A 64 -0.52 -17.79 -3.88
C ARG A 64 -0.97 -18.08 -5.30
N ARG A 65 -1.51 -19.29 -5.50
CA ARG A 65 -2.18 -19.66 -6.75
C ARG A 65 -3.61 -19.13 -6.72
N PHE A 66 -4.16 -18.86 -7.90
CA PHE A 66 -5.54 -18.39 -8.01
C PHE A 66 -6.53 -19.37 -7.36
N ASP A 67 -6.28 -20.67 -7.49
CA ASP A 67 -7.15 -21.73 -6.98
C ASP A 67 -6.99 -22.01 -5.47
N ASP A 68 -6.11 -21.29 -4.77
CA ASP A 68 -5.94 -21.47 -3.32
C ASP A 68 -7.21 -21.02 -2.58
N ASN A 69 -7.69 -21.85 -1.64
CA ASN A 69 -8.91 -21.58 -0.87
C ASN A 69 -8.94 -20.21 -0.18
N GLU A 70 -7.79 -19.66 0.19
CA GLU A 70 -7.71 -18.34 0.82
C GLU A 70 -7.84 -17.18 -0.18
N VAL A 71 -7.46 -17.40 -1.44
CA VAL A 71 -7.61 -16.43 -2.53
C VAL A 71 -9.07 -16.37 -2.96
N GLN A 72 -9.76 -17.51 -3.04
CA GLN A 72 -11.19 -17.59 -3.41
C GLN A 72 -12.14 -16.94 -2.38
N ARG A 73 -11.67 -16.70 -1.15
CA ARG A 73 -12.44 -16.05 -0.07
C ARG A 73 -12.17 -14.54 0.04
N SER A 74 -11.28 -13.98 -0.77
CA SER A 74 -10.76 -12.61 -0.64
C SER A 74 -11.54 -11.58 -1.46
#